data_AF-A0A377GMT0-F1
#
_entry.id   AF-A0A377GMT0-F1
#
_cell.length_a   1.000
_cell.length_b   1.000
_cell.length_c   1.000
_cell.angle_alpha   90.00
_cell.angle_beta   90.00
_cell.angle_gamma   90.00
#
_symmetry.space_group_name_H-M   'P 1'
#
loop_
_entity.id
_entity.type
_entity.pdbx_description
1 polymer ?
#
loop_
_entity_poly.entity_id
_entity_poly.type
_entity_poly.pdbx_seq_one_letter_code
_entity_poly.pdbx_strand_id
1 'polypeptide(L)'
;MKRLSISLLLILVGFGTAAAAQKTVVCHMQGIEDALSFLAPNKIGDLPKIDFDYPVNVTRFSLRTDNLLLIAMDQDEKDRPRIFFSAQFNKQKHAYVGQFMTDSGGNELQLDNGPLSCALK
;
A
#
# COMPACT_ATOMS: atom_id res chain seq x y z
N MET A 1 2.89 -49.67 -48.98
CA MET A 1 3.98 -48.87 -48.39
C MET A 1 3.46 -47.50 -47.93
N LYS A 2 3.62 -47.23 -46.63
CA LYS A 2 3.71 -45.92 -45.95
C LYS A 2 2.73 -44.80 -46.32
N ARG A 3 1.68 -44.66 -45.50
CA ARG A 3 1.18 -43.34 -45.06
C ARG A 3 0.92 -43.43 -43.57
N LEU A 4 1.97 -43.23 -42.78
CA LEU A 4 1.83 -43.10 -41.33
C LEU A 4 1.48 -41.64 -41.04
N SER A 5 0.23 -41.46 -40.65
CA SER A 5 -0.31 -40.31 -39.95
C SER A 5 0.54 -39.95 -38.73
N ILE A 6 0.52 -38.67 -38.35
CA ILE A 6 0.30 -38.11 -36.99
C ILE A 6 0.79 -36.66 -37.06
N SER A 7 -0.08 -35.77 -37.54
CA SER A 7 -0.06 -34.37 -37.15
C SER A 7 -1.09 -34.26 -36.03
N LEU A 8 -0.67 -34.23 -34.77
CA LEU A 8 -1.58 -33.90 -33.68
C LEU A 8 -0.85 -33.29 -32.47
N LEU A 9 -1.26 -32.05 -32.19
CA LEU A 9 -1.28 -31.36 -30.90
C LEU A 9 0.05 -31.06 -30.19
N LEU A 10 0.60 -29.88 -30.48
CA LEU A 10 1.15 -29.01 -29.44
C LEU A 10 0.21 -27.83 -29.24
N ILE A 11 -0.84 -28.02 -28.44
CA ILE A 11 -1.53 -26.89 -27.80
C ILE A 11 -0.71 -26.60 -26.54
N LEU A 12 0.30 -25.73 -26.66
CA LEU A 12 0.90 -25.11 -25.49
C LEU A 12 -0.20 -24.28 -24.84
N VAL A 13 -0.69 -24.77 -23.71
CA VAL A 13 -1.53 -24.02 -22.80
C VAL A 13 -0.67 -22.87 -22.27
N GLY A 14 -0.79 -21.71 -22.91
CA GLY A 14 -0.33 -20.45 -22.36
C GLY A 14 -1.17 -20.13 -21.13
N PHE A 15 -0.78 -20.68 -19.98
CA PHE A 15 -1.15 -20.09 -18.70
C PHE A 15 -0.43 -18.74 -18.62
N GLY A 16 -1.02 -17.73 -19.26
CA GLY A 16 -0.72 -16.35 -18.94
C GLY A 16 -1.08 -16.19 -17.48
N THR A 17 -0.06 -16.06 -16.62
CA THR A 17 -0.26 -15.57 -15.26
C THR A 17 -0.88 -14.19 -15.43
N ALA A 18 -2.20 -14.08 -15.24
CA ALA A 18 -2.86 -12.79 -15.16
C ALA A 18 -2.22 -12.06 -13.99
N ALA A 19 -1.31 -11.13 -14.29
CA ALA A 19 -0.78 -10.23 -13.29
C ALA A 19 -1.98 -9.43 -12.75
N ALA A 20 -2.43 -9.77 -11.56
CA ALA A 20 -3.41 -8.96 -10.86
C ALA A 20 -2.81 -7.54 -10.77
N ALA A 21 -3.52 -6.57 -11.34
CA ALA A 21 -3.10 -5.18 -11.27
C ALA A 21 -2.89 -4.80 -9.81
N GLN A 22 -1.71 -4.26 -9.50
CA GLN A 22 -1.34 -3.90 -8.14
C GLN A 22 -2.24 -2.74 -7.68
N LYS A 23 -3.00 -2.95 -6.61
CA LYS A 23 -3.94 -1.94 -6.09
C LYS A 23 -3.17 -0.75 -5.52
N THR A 24 -3.75 0.43 -5.62
CA THR A 24 -3.23 1.64 -5.00
C THR A 24 -4.04 1.94 -3.74
N VAL A 25 -3.35 2.14 -2.61
CA VAL A 25 -3.96 2.70 -1.41
C VAL A 25 -3.92 4.22 -1.54
N VAL A 26 -5.06 4.89 -1.40
CA VAL A 26 -5.15 6.35 -1.38
C VAL A 26 -5.77 6.79 -0.08
N CYS A 27 -5.04 7.58 0.70
CA CYS A 27 -5.38 8.01 2.05
C CYS A 27 -5.58 9.52 2.12
N HIS A 28 -6.76 9.94 2.57
CA HIS A 28 -7.08 11.34 2.86
C HIS A 28 -7.01 11.57 4.37
N MET A 29 -6.20 12.55 4.76
CA MET A 29 -5.97 12.96 6.14
C MET A 29 -6.74 14.26 6.40
N GLN A 30 -7.52 14.33 7.47
CA GLN A 30 -8.25 15.56 7.78
C GLN A 30 -7.29 16.73 8.03
N GLY A 31 -7.50 17.84 7.34
CA GLY A 31 -6.69 19.06 7.48
C GLY A 31 -5.44 19.09 6.59
N ILE A 32 -5.15 18.01 5.87
CA ILE A 32 -4.07 17.95 4.88
C ILE A 32 -4.71 17.88 3.49
N GLU A 33 -4.31 18.80 2.59
CA GLU A 33 -4.90 18.93 1.25
C GLU A 33 -4.54 17.73 0.36
N ASP A 34 -3.26 17.35 0.36
CA ASP A 34 -2.76 16.26 -0.46
C ASP A 34 -3.03 14.87 0.13
N ALA A 35 -3.45 13.95 -0.73
CA ALA A 35 -3.66 12.56 -0.35
C ALA A 35 -2.34 11.79 -0.40
N LEU A 36 -2.07 10.98 0.62
CA LEU A 36 -0.95 10.06 0.61
C LEU A 36 -1.33 8.81 -0.18
N SER A 37 -0.56 8.46 -1.20
CA SER A 37 -0.83 7.29 -2.04
C SER A 37 0.37 6.38 -2.20
N PHE A 38 0.11 5.07 -2.26
CA PHE A 38 1.16 4.07 -2.44
C PHE A 38 0.59 2.76 -3.00
N LEU A 39 1.45 1.99 -3.65
CA LEU A 39 1.09 0.67 -4.15
C LEU A 39 0.99 -0.33 -2.99
N ALA A 40 -0.15 -1.02 -2.88
CA ALA A 40 -0.31 -2.13 -1.96
C ALA A 40 0.63 -3.27 -2.38
N PRO A 41 1.50 -3.78 -1.49
CA PRO A 41 2.38 -4.89 -1.82
C PRO A 41 1.60 -6.16 -2.21
N ASN A 42 2.10 -6.88 -3.22
CA ASN A 42 1.46 -8.11 -3.71
C ASN A 42 1.70 -9.33 -2.79
N LYS A 43 2.68 -9.26 -1.88
CA LYS A 43 3.01 -10.33 -0.94
C LYS A 43 2.85 -9.85 0.49
N ILE A 44 2.34 -10.73 1.34
CA ILE A 44 2.25 -10.48 2.78
C ILE A 44 3.66 -10.33 3.34
N GLY A 45 3.88 -9.25 4.10
CA GLY A 45 5.18 -8.95 4.73
C GLY A 45 6.06 -8.01 3.93
N ASP A 46 5.80 -7.81 2.64
CA ASP A 46 6.46 -6.76 1.86
C ASP A 46 6.01 -5.38 2.36
N LEU A 47 6.90 -4.40 2.27
CA LEU A 47 6.67 -3.04 2.74
C LEU A 47 6.50 -2.11 1.53
N PRO A 48 5.45 -1.26 1.50
CA PRO A 48 5.28 -0.30 0.41
C PRO A 48 6.38 0.77 0.46
N LYS A 49 6.66 1.36 -0.70
CA LYS A 49 7.41 2.63 -0.77
C LYS A 49 6.42 3.77 -0.67
N ILE A 50 6.75 4.76 0.14
CA ILE A 50 5.93 5.95 0.36
C ILE A 50 6.70 7.14 -0.18
N ASP A 51 6.04 7.93 -1.02
CA ASP A 51 6.53 9.25 -1.40
C ASP A 51 6.04 10.25 -0.35
N PHE A 52 6.98 10.95 0.28
CA PHE A 52 6.75 11.88 1.36
C PHE A 52 7.82 12.96 1.28
N ASP A 53 7.51 14.17 1.77
CA ASP A 53 8.41 15.33 1.65
C ASP A 53 9.81 15.07 2.21
N TYR A 54 9.90 14.18 3.21
CA TYR A 54 11.15 13.69 3.76
C TYR A 54 11.31 12.19 3.48
N PRO A 55 12.54 11.70 3.21
CA PRO A 55 12.79 10.27 3.00
C PRO A 55 12.34 9.43 4.20
N VAL A 56 11.48 8.45 3.94
CA VAL A 56 10.96 7.54 4.97
C VAL A 56 11.18 6.08 4.62
N ASN A 57 11.40 5.27 5.65
CA ASN A 57 11.38 3.83 5.56
C ASN A 57 10.15 3.29 6.27
N VAL A 58 9.28 2.60 5.54
CA VAL A 58 8.20 1.83 6.17
C VAL A 58 8.84 0.71 6.98
N THR A 59 8.52 0.65 8.27
CA THR A 59 9.02 -0.39 9.18
C THR A 59 7.93 -1.39 9.53
N ARG A 60 6.66 -0.98 9.49
CA ARG A 60 5.51 -1.86 9.69
C ARG A 60 4.41 -1.53 8.70
N PHE A 61 3.90 -2.56 8.05
CA PHE A 61 2.74 -2.45 7.18
C PHE A 61 1.85 -3.68 7.36
N SER A 62 0.54 -3.44 7.43
CA SER A 62 -0.46 -4.49 7.38
C SER A 62 -1.68 -3.96 6.67
N LEU A 63 -2.03 -4.57 5.55
CA LEU A 63 -3.31 -4.37 4.87
C LEU A 63 -4.01 -5.73 4.79
N ARG A 64 -5.08 -5.89 5.57
CA ARG A 64 -5.97 -7.07 5.56
C ARG A 64 -7.40 -6.60 5.36
N THR A 65 -8.32 -7.55 5.18
CA THR A 65 -9.75 -7.28 4.92
C THR A 65 -10.34 -6.21 5.84
N ASP A 66 -10.01 -6.24 7.13
CA ASP A 66 -10.65 -5.38 8.13
C ASP A 66 -9.71 -4.32 8.73
N ASN A 67 -8.43 -4.32 8.40
CA ASN A 67 -7.45 -3.42 9.03
C ASN A 67 -6.36 -2.91 8.09
N LEU A 68 -5.99 -1.64 8.29
CA LEU A 68 -4.85 -0.97 7.69
C LEU A 68 -3.96 -0.41 8.80
N LEU A 69 -2.68 -0.76 8.77
CA LEU A 69 -1.61 -0.21 9.60
C LEU A 69 -0.45 0.19 8.69
N LEU A 70 0.05 1.41 8.87
CA LEU A 70 1.28 1.89 8.24
C LEU A 70 2.10 2.63 9.29
N ILE A 71 3.36 2.25 9.46
CA ILE A 71 4.33 2.99 10.26
C ILE A 71 5.57 3.20 9.40
N ALA A 72 5.90 4.45 9.16
CA ALA A 72 7.13 4.84 8.48
C ALA A 72 7.97 5.72 9.40
N MET A 73 9.26 5.38 9.49
CA MET A 73 10.26 6.13 10.25
C MET A 73 11.05 7.00 9.30
N ASP A 74 11.65 8.06 9.82
CA ASP A 74 12.68 8.80 9.11
C ASP A 74 13.80 7.85 8.64
N GLN A 75 14.34 8.10 7.45
CA GLN A 75 15.40 7.26 6.88
C GLN A 75 16.70 7.34 7.69
N ASP A 76 17.04 8.54 8.18
CA ASP A 76 18.30 8.83 8.84
C ASP A 76 18.15 8.74 10.37
N GLU A 77 17.02 9.20 10.91
CA GLU A 77 16.69 9.19 12.34
C GLU A 77 15.67 8.08 12.68
N LYS A 78 16.16 6.83 12.79
CA LYS A 78 15.32 5.61 12.78
C LYS A 78 14.32 5.47 13.95
N ASP A 79 14.45 6.26 15.00
CA ASP A 79 13.55 6.33 16.14
C ASP A 79 12.48 7.42 16.02
N ARG A 80 12.54 8.25 14.97
CA ARG A 80 11.57 9.29 14.66
C ARG A 80 10.48 8.78 13.71
N PRO A 81 9.24 8.54 14.19
CA PRO A 81 8.13 8.19 13.33
C PRO A 81 7.67 9.41 12.52
N ARG A 82 7.62 9.24 11.20
CA ARG A 82 7.17 10.27 10.26
C ARG A 82 5.72 10.10 9.84
N ILE A 83 5.26 8.85 9.78
CA ILE A 83 3.90 8.50 9.37
C ILE A 83 3.40 7.37 10.26
N PHE A 84 2.23 7.54 10.84
CA PHE A 84 1.50 6.51 11.56
C PHE A 84 0.04 6.52 11.14
N PHE A 85 -0.42 5.46 10.49
CA PHE A 85 -1.84 5.24 10.17
C PHE A 85 -2.36 3.99 10.87
N SER A 86 -3.52 4.10 11.49
CA SER A 86 -4.25 2.96 12.03
C SER A 86 -5.73 3.09 11.74
N ALA A 87 -6.26 2.19 10.91
CA ALA A 87 -7.63 2.25 10.41
C ALA A 87 -8.29 0.87 10.28
N GLN A 88 -9.61 0.85 10.37
CA GLN A 88 -10.44 -0.35 10.21
C GLN A 88 -11.40 -0.19 9.03
N PHE A 89 -11.70 -1.29 8.34
CA PHE A 89 -12.59 -1.25 7.19
C PHE A 89 -14.04 -0.93 7.63
N ASN A 90 -14.56 0.19 7.13
CA ASN A 90 -15.94 0.59 7.32
C ASN A 90 -16.77 0.19 6.09
N LYS A 91 -17.68 -0.78 6.28
CA LYS A 91 -18.52 -1.33 5.21
C LYS A 91 -19.45 -0.30 4.56
N GLN A 92 -19.96 0.67 5.33
CA GLN A 92 -20.89 1.69 4.83
C GLN A 92 -20.17 2.72 3.94
N LYS A 93 -18.95 3.11 4.34
CA LYS A 93 -18.12 4.06 3.58
C LYS A 93 -17.26 3.39 2.50
N HIS A 94 -17.21 2.06 2.50
CA HIS A 94 -16.36 1.26 1.64
C HIS A 94 -14.88 1.70 1.68
N ALA A 95 -14.40 2.06 2.87
CA ALA A 95 -13.08 2.65 3.09
C ALA A 95 -12.54 2.24 4.47
N TYR A 96 -11.21 2.22 4.62
CA TYR A 96 -10.56 2.11 5.92
C TYR A 96 -10.64 3.47 6.61
N VAL A 97 -11.28 3.54 7.77
CA VAL A 97 -11.45 4.77 8.53
C VAL A 97 -10.73 4.63 9.87
N GLY A 98 -10.01 5.66 10.26
CA GLY A 98 -9.17 5.59 11.45
C GLY A 98 -8.55 6.92 11.82
N GLN A 99 -7.32 6.85 12.32
CA GLN A 99 -6.53 8.00 12.74
C GLN A 99 -5.17 7.99 12.04
N PHE A 100 -4.62 9.18 11.86
CA PHE A 100 -3.24 9.39 11.44
C PHE A 100 -2.48 10.25 12.45
N MET A 101 -1.15 10.12 12.40
CA MET A 101 -0.19 11.13 12.81
C MET A 101 0.89 11.22 11.72
N THR A 102 1.32 12.43 11.40
CA THR A 102 2.47 12.69 10.53
C THR A 102 3.41 13.70 11.15
N ASP A 103 4.70 13.60 10.85
CA ASP A 103 5.71 14.58 11.23
C ASP A 103 6.39 15.17 9.98
N SER A 104 5.99 16.39 9.62
CA SER A 104 6.47 17.12 8.45
C SER A 104 7.55 18.17 8.79
N GLY A 105 8.09 18.14 10.00
CA GLY A 105 9.10 19.11 10.42
C GLY A 105 10.49 18.68 9.96
N GLY A 106 11.30 19.57 9.41
CA GLY A 106 12.66 19.22 8.99
C GLY A 106 13.57 18.87 10.18
N ASN A 107 14.25 19.89 10.71
CA ASN A 107 15.11 19.77 11.89
C ASN A 107 14.35 19.85 13.23
N GLU A 108 13.07 20.20 13.19
CA GLU A 108 12.17 20.29 14.34
C GLU A 108 10.96 19.37 14.12
N LEU A 109 10.13 19.17 15.15
CA LEU A 109 8.89 18.40 15.05
C LEU A 109 7.76 19.28 14.53
N GLN A 110 7.03 18.81 13.52
CA GLN A 110 5.76 19.40 13.09
C GLN A 110 4.72 18.30 12.98
N LEU A 111 4.00 18.08 14.07
CA LEU A 111 3.04 16.99 14.19
C LEU A 111 1.64 17.41 13.77
N ASP A 112 1.11 16.69 12.79
CA ASP A 112 -0.30 16.75 12.40
C ASP A 112 -0.96 15.42 12.76
N ASN A 113 -2.22 15.45 13.21
CA ASN A 113 -2.96 14.24 13.53
C ASN A 113 -4.46 14.43 13.38
N GLY A 114 -5.17 13.33 13.21
CA GLY A 114 -6.62 13.35 13.16
C GLY A 114 -7.24 12.20 12.38
N PRO A 115 -8.50 12.34 11.97
CA PRO A 115 -9.21 11.35 11.18
C PRO A 115 -8.54 11.06 9.83
N LEU A 116 -8.54 9.78 9.48
CA LEU A 116 -7.99 9.22 8.25
C LEU A 116 -9.07 8.43 7.49
N SER A 117 -9.09 8.54 6.17
CA SER A 117 -9.91 7.70 5.29
C SER A 117 -9.09 7.20 4.11
N CYS A 118 -8.88 5.88 4.01
CA CYS A 118 -8.13 5.25 2.93
C CYS A 118 -9.01 4.33 2.08
N ALA A 119 -8.87 4.40 0.76
CA ALA A 119 -9.55 3.54 -0.19
C ALA A 119 -8.55 2.75 -1.04
N LEU A 120 -8.95 1.56 -1.46
CA LEU A 120 -8.22 0.78 -2.47
C LEU A 120 -8.77 1.13 -3.85
N LYS A 121 -7.91 1.64 -4.72
CA LYS A 121 -8.21 1.94 -6.12
C LYS A 121 -7.48 0.96 -7.05
#